data_AF-A0A518IJJ9-F1
#
_entry.id   AF-A0A518IJJ9-F1
#
_cell.length_a   1.000
_cell.length_b   1.000
_cell.length_c   1.000
_cell.angle_alpha   90.00
_cell.angle_beta   90.00
_cell.angle_gamma   90.00
#
_symmetry.space_group_name_H-M   'P 1'
#
loop_
_entity.id
_entity.type
_entity.pdbx_description
1 polymer ?
#
loop_
_entity_poly.entity_id
_entity_poly.type
_entity_poly.pdbx_seq_one_letter_code
_entity_poly.pdbx_strand_id
1 'polypeptide(L)'
;MILLPALAMSVGWGFRGNYGHEAGAMVPGALVALAVCLTSRRPDWWNRATIMAFLGAIGWAFGGQMSYGRVIGYTAGSELIDVTYGYASLFLIGALWGGIGAGILALSLTLKRAELEQFSFPLGFLWIFWLAMDLSGLSEYLHELWNSYDVDWVAAVSAVLLFLMLYRARPDFHRPCRFLLLLSLGWLAGFFILTPVLGLRMTPPRGDNWAGCVGLYVALVFYLKREQNNAALRLSAYGFLFGGIGFLLGDFINMLGRGQWSILGSWPMLQGLDYWKWMEQFFGLVMGAGIGWGVQSLITQPSGQEQQLSGMDSNETDSRILAAPEEDTNTRGMNFIGLIFLLVILPWKNLHKNVIQWQKEKWIPEEFWNLPGGFWFLVVGLLFSLAIMAAIWEARRQKLALVPDSNLGRAQWLFLLVLWMSLAGDFSKALPRLAERSVFLVQISFWITGALCTLLVVRLKESDQRLPDQGLSCSDRRWSLSPMTKLFSIILTATLITSAGWLTIQTHDEPLPGSHLRFENPNTD
;
A
#
# COMPACT_ATOMS: atom_id res chain seq x y z
N MET A 1 -4.40 11.10 -14.18
CA MET A 1 -4.91 9.79 -13.72
C MET A 1 -3.83 8.76 -13.48
N ILE A 2 -2.86 8.56 -14.38
CA ILE A 2 -1.87 7.47 -14.22
C ILE A 2 -0.55 7.96 -13.60
N LEU A 3 0.00 9.07 -14.11
CA LEU A 3 1.36 9.52 -13.76
C LEU A 3 1.55 9.86 -12.28
N LEU A 4 0.67 10.68 -11.68
CA LEU A 4 0.83 11.04 -10.26
C LEU A 4 0.69 9.83 -9.33
N PRO A 5 -0.34 8.95 -9.46
CA PRO A 5 -0.38 7.71 -8.68
C PRO A 5 0.85 6.82 -8.84
N ALA A 6 1.39 6.69 -10.07
CA ALA A 6 2.62 5.93 -10.32
C ALA A 6 3.81 6.51 -9.55
N LEU A 7 4.08 7.82 -9.69
CA LEU A 7 5.20 8.47 -9.02
C LEU A 7 5.04 8.48 -7.49
N ALA A 8 3.83 8.75 -6.99
CA ALA A 8 3.51 8.77 -5.57
C ALA A 8 3.71 7.39 -4.93
N MET A 9 3.27 6.32 -5.61
CA MET A 9 3.48 4.96 -5.15
C MET A 9 4.94 4.53 -5.28
N SER A 10 5.66 4.95 -6.33
CA SER A 10 7.08 4.68 -6.52
C SER A 10 7.94 5.22 -5.37
N VAL A 11 7.79 6.51 -5.05
CA VAL A 11 8.57 7.12 -3.97
C VAL A 11 8.11 6.63 -2.59
N GLY A 12 6.80 6.42 -2.40
CA GLY A 12 6.27 5.86 -1.16
C GLY A 12 6.73 4.43 -0.92
N TRP A 13 6.89 3.62 -1.96
CA TRP A 13 7.37 2.25 -1.82
C TRP A 13 8.89 2.19 -1.59
N GLY A 14 9.64 3.09 -2.22
CA GLY A 14 11.06 3.31 -1.90
C GLY A 14 11.25 3.68 -0.43
N PHE A 15 10.45 4.62 0.09
CA PHE A 15 10.39 4.95 1.52
C PHE A 15 10.07 3.70 2.36
N ARG A 16 9.02 2.96 2.01
CA ARG A 16 8.64 1.73 2.73
C ARG A 16 9.80 0.76 2.84
N GLY A 17 10.64 0.62 1.82
CA GLY A 17 11.81 -0.25 1.87
C GLY A 17 12.84 0.11 2.95
N ASN A 18 12.89 1.37 3.39
CA ASN A 18 13.83 1.84 4.44
C ASN A 18 13.24 1.73 5.85
N TYR A 19 11.91 1.70 5.97
CA TYR A 19 11.20 1.64 7.26
C TYR A 19 10.63 0.25 7.55
N GLY A 20 10.36 -0.54 6.50
CA GLY A 20 9.79 -1.89 6.55
C GLY A 20 8.40 -1.96 7.17
N HIS A 21 7.88 -3.19 7.26
CA HIS A 21 6.68 -3.54 8.03
C HIS A 21 5.39 -2.84 7.55
N GLU A 22 4.31 -3.00 8.30
CA GLU A 22 2.97 -2.47 8.04
C GLU A 22 2.95 -0.94 8.04
N ALA A 23 3.61 -0.33 9.03
CA ALA A 23 3.69 1.12 9.16
C ALA A 23 4.38 1.79 7.96
N GLY A 24 5.41 1.15 7.40
CA GLY A 24 6.09 1.65 6.20
C GLY A 24 5.18 1.60 4.98
N ALA A 25 4.36 0.55 4.85
CA ALA A 25 3.43 0.36 3.73
C ALA A 25 2.22 1.31 3.77
N MET A 26 1.88 1.85 4.95
CA MET A 26 0.82 2.86 5.08
C MET A 26 1.10 4.15 4.31
N VAL A 27 2.37 4.58 4.22
CA VAL A 27 2.77 5.82 3.53
C VAL A 27 2.46 5.78 2.03
N PRO A 28 2.94 4.80 1.24
CA PRO A 28 2.56 4.69 -0.17
C PRO A 28 1.05 4.55 -0.36
N GLY A 29 0.36 3.81 0.53
CA GLY A 29 -1.09 3.70 0.52
C GLY A 29 -1.83 5.04 0.66
N ALA A 30 -1.40 5.89 1.59
CA ALA A 30 -1.94 7.25 1.74
C ALA A 30 -1.65 8.12 0.51
N LEU A 31 -0.42 8.08 0.01
CA LEU A 31 0.02 8.88 -1.13
C LEU A 31 -0.71 8.51 -2.42
N VAL A 32 -0.86 7.22 -2.73
CA VAL A 32 -1.57 6.78 -3.95
C VAL A 32 -3.06 7.10 -3.88
N ALA A 33 -3.68 6.98 -2.70
CA ALA A 33 -5.08 7.34 -2.51
C ALA A 33 -5.32 8.85 -2.72
N LEU A 34 -4.45 9.69 -2.17
CA LEU A 34 -4.50 11.14 -2.40
C LEU A 34 -4.18 11.51 -3.85
N ALA A 35 -3.22 10.85 -4.49
CA ALA A 35 -2.90 11.05 -5.90
C ALA A 35 -4.09 10.71 -6.82
N VAL A 36 -4.78 9.61 -6.53
CA VAL A 36 -6.02 9.21 -7.21
C VAL A 36 -7.11 10.25 -6.95
N CYS A 37 -7.33 10.63 -5.69
CA CYS A 37 -8.31 11.65 -5.31
C CYS A 37 -8.08 12.95 -6.09
N LEU A 38 -6.86 13.47 -6.06
CA LEU A 38 -6.47 14.71 -6.73
C LEU A 38 -6.64 14.62 -8.25
N THR A 39 -6.10 13.58 -8.86
CA THR A 39 -6.14 13.47 -10.32
C THR A 39 -7.50 13.09 -10.86
N SER A 40 -8.40 12.53 -10.05
CA SER A 40 -9.77 12.14 -10.43
C SER A 40 -10.60 13.27 -11.04
N ARG A 41 -10.25 14.54 -10.75
CA ARG A 41 -11.01 15.73 -11.16
C ARG A 41 -12.46 15.72 -10.68
N ARG A 42 -12.71 15.03 -9.57
CA ARG A 42 -14.04 14.84 -8.98
C ARG A 42 -14.16 15.60 -7.65
N PRO A 43 -14.97 16.67 -7.58
CA PRO A 43 -15.18 17.43 -6.35
C PRO A 43 -15.72 16.58 -5.20
N ASP A 44 -16.58 15.61 -5.50
CA ASP A 44 -17.14 14.67 -4.51
C ASP A 44 -16.05 13.80 -3.87
N TRP A 45 -15.00 13.43 -4.61
CA TRP A 45 -13.86 12.69 -4.07
C TRP A 45 -12.87 13.59 -3.34
N TRP A 46 -12.67 14.83 -3.78
CA TRP A 46 -11.83 15.80 -3.04
C TRP A 46 -12.36 16.05 -1.63
N ASN A 47 -13.68 16.07 -1.44
CA ASN A 47 -14.31 16.15 -0.12
C ASN A 47 -14.01 14.92 0.78
N ARG A 48 -13.62 13.79 0.17
CA ARG A 48 -13.26 12.54 0.84
C ARG A 48 -11.75 12.33 0.96
N ALA A 49 -10.90 13.26 0.54
CA ALA A 49 -9.45 13.08 0.44
C ALA A 49 -8.83 12.46 1.70
N THR A 50 -9.22 12.93 2.89
CA THR A 50 -8.73 12.41 4.17
C THR A 50 -9.14 10.96 4.42
N ILE A 51 -10.39 10.58 4.17
CA ILE A 51 -10.84 9.19 4.33
C ILE A 51 -10.16 8.30 3.29
N MET A 52 -10.07 8.76 2.04
CA MET A 52 -9.39 8.02 0.98
C MET A 52 -7.95 7.72 1.39
N ALA A 53 -7.23 8.73 1.89
CA ALA A 53 -5.87 8.57 2.40
C ALA A 53 -5.77 7.61 3.59
N PHE A 54 -6.68 7.72 4.56
CA PHE A 54 -6.74 6.84 5.73
C PHE A 54 -7.00 5.38 5.35
N LEU A 55 -7.97 5.11 4.48
CA LEU A 55 -8.26 3.75 4.00
C LEU A 55 -7.18 3.23 3.05
N GLY A 56 -6.56 4.09 2.24
CA GLY A 56 -5.37 3.75 1.48
C GLY A 56 -4.23 3.31 2.40
N ALA A 57 -3.97 4.06 3.47
CA ALA A 57 -2.94 3.71 4.45
C ALA A 57 -3.20 2.35 5.10
N ILE A 58 -4.41 2.14 5.63
CA ILE A 58 -4.79 0.87 6.27
C ILE A 58 -4.77 -0.28 5.26
N GLY A 59 -5.26 -0.06 4.05
CA GLY A 59 -5.35 -1.10 3.04
C GLY A 59 -3.99 -1.68 2.66
N TRP A 60 -2.98 -0.84 2.50
CA TRP A 60 -1.62 -1.28 2.22
C TRP A 60 -0.85 -1.76 3.46
N ALA A 61 -1.29 -1.38 4.67
CA ALA A 61 -0.69 -1.87 5.92
C ALA A 61 -0.74 -3.39 6.04
N PHE A 62 -1.88 -4.02 5.70
CA PHE A 62 -2.02 -5.49 5.69
C PHE A 62 -0.97 -6.18 4.83
N GLY A 63 -0.56 -5.52 3.75
CA GLY A 63 0.52 -6.01 2.94
C GLY A 63 1.86 -6.05 3.67
N GLY A 64 2.16 -5.03 4.46
CA GLY A 64 3.47 -4.89 5.11
C GLY A 64 3.87 -6.04 6.05
N GLN A 65 2.95 -6.95 6.39
CA GLN A 65 3.17 -8.18 7.16
C GLN A 65 3.97 -9.26 6.42
N MET A 66 4.01 -9.21 5.08
CA MET A 66 4.67 -10.23 4.26
C MET A 66 6.17 -9.97 4.07
N SER A 67 6.98 -10.97 4.39
CA SER A 67 8.40 -11.01 4.04
C SER A 67 8.60 -11.51 2.61
N TYR A 68 9.56 -10.92 1.90
CA TYR A 68 9.89 -11.26 0.51
C TYR A 68 11.39 -11.44 0.28
N GLY A 69 12.25 -11.11 1.26
CA GLY A 69 13.70 -11.16 1.04
C GLY A 69 14.22 -12.57 0.77
N ARG A 70 13.62 -13.59 1.40
CA ARG A 70 13.91 -15.00 1.08
C ARG A 70 13.53 -15.35 -0.36
N VAL A 71 12.42 -14.80 -0.84
CA VAL A 71 11.89 -15.04 -2.18
C VAL A 71 12.79 -14.45 -3.27
N ILE A 72 13.34 -13.25 -3.03
CA ILE A 72 14.39 -12.64 -3.88
C ILE A 72 15.67 -13.50 -3.87
N GLY A 73 15.94 -14.22 -2.79
CA GLY A 73 17.01 -15.21 -2.77
C GLY A 73 16.78 -16.37 -3.75
N TYR A 74 15.53 -16.79 -3.94
CA TYR A 74 15.22 -17.84 -4.92
C TYR A 74 15.42 -17.37 -6.37
N THR A 75 15.09 -16.11 -6.68
CA THR A 75 15.31 -15.54 -8.02
C THR A 75 16.78 -15.30 -8.35
N ALA A 76 17.64 -15.24 -7.33
CA ALA A 76 19.09 -15.15 -7.45
C ALA A 76 19.78 -16.51 -7.68
N GLY A 77 19.03 -17.62 -7.76
CA GLY A 77 19.57 -18.95 -8.06
C GLY A 77 19.83 -19.18 -9.56
N SER A 78 20.44 -20.32 -9.87
CA SER A 78 20.73 -20.78 -11.24
C SER A 78 19.74 -21.82 -11.77
N GLU A 79 18.93 -22.43 -10.89
CA GLU A 79 17.98 -23.47 -11.25
C GLU A 79 16.63 -22.88 -11.66
N LEU A 80 16.14 -23.25 -12.85
CA LEU A 80 14.93 -22.66 -13.43
C LEU A 80 13.71 -22.82 -12.51
N ILE A 81 13.60 -23.95 -11.79
CA ILE A 81 12.46 -24.23 -10.91
C ILE A 81 12.42 -23.32 -9.69
N ASP A 82 13.57 -23.08 -9.04
CA ASP A 82 13.67 -22.18 -7.90
C ASP A 82 13.41 -20.73 -8.32
N VAL A 83 14.02 -20.31 -9.43
CA VAL A 83 13.89 -18.94 -9.94
C VAL A 83 12.44 -18.66 -10.37
N THR A 84 11.81 -19.59 -11.10
CA THR A 84 10.42 -19.45 -11.54
C THR A 84 9.46 -19.46 -10.34
N TYR A 85 9.73 -20.28 -9.31
CA TYR A 85 8.99 -20.27 -8.06
C TYR A 85 9.15 -18.94 -7.31
N GLY A 86 10.35 -18.38 -7.30
CA GLY A 86 10.65 -17.06 -6.77
C GLY A 86 9.81 -15.98 -7.44
N TYR A 87 9.80 -15.92 -8.77
CA TYR A 87 8.98 -14.97 -9.52
C TYR A 87 7.48 -15.15 -9.32
N ALA A 88 7.00 -16.39 -9.27
CA ALA A 88 5.59 -16.68 -8.99
C ALA A 88 5.19 -16.21 -7.58
N SER A 89 6.08 -16.41 -6.60
CA SER A 89 5.87 -15.98 -5.22
C SER A 89 5.91 -14.46 -5.08
N LEU A 90 6.84 -13.77 -5.75
CA LEU A 90 6.88 -12.30 -5.78
C LEU A 90 5.66 -11.70 -6.47
N PHE A 91 5.20 -12.31 -7.57
CA PHE A 91 3.94 -11.94 -8.20
C PHE A 91 2.79 -12.06 -7.19
N LEU A 92 2.68 -13.18 -6.48
CA LEU A 92 1.61 -13.38 -5.49
C LEU A 92 1.68 -12.34 -4.36
N ILE A 93 2.87 -12.09 -3.79
CA ILE A 93 3.04 -11.08 -2.72
C ILE A 93 2.62 -9.69 -3.22
N GLY A 94 3.13 -9.27 -4.38
CA GLY A 94 2.77 -7.98 -4.98
C GLY A 94 1.28 -7.88 -5.29
N ALA A 95 0.68 -8.98 -5.75
CA ALA A 95 -0.73 -9.06 -6.07
C ALA A 95 -1.62 -8.96 -4.83
N LEU A 96 -1.24 -9.61 -3.73
CA LEU A 96 -1.97 -9.48 -2.46
C LEU A 96 -1.88 -8.04 -1.93
N TRP A 97 -0.70 -7.39 -2.01
CA TRP A 97 -0.54 -5.99 -1.61
C TRP A 97 -1.44 -5.04 -2.39
N GLY A 98 -1.32 -5.08 -3.72
CA GLY A 98 -2.12 -4.20 -4.56
C GLY A 98 -3.61 -4.53 -4.48
N GLY A 99 -3.97 -5.81 -4.42
CA GLY A 99 -5.37 -6.26 -4.38
C GLY A 99 -6.10 -5.85 -3.10
N ILE A 100 -5.53 -6.16 -1.94
CA ILE A 100 -6.10 -5.80 -0.63
C ILE A 100 -6.17 -4.27 -0.50
N GLY A 101 -5.06 -3.58 -0.81
CA GLY A 101 -4.98 -2.13 -0.74
C GLY A 101 -6.01 -1.45 -1.64
N ALA A 102 -6.08 -1.82 -2.91
CA ALA A 102 -6.99 -1.21 -3.88
C ALA A 102 -8.45 -1.55 -3.56
N GLY A 103 -8.74 -2.75 -3.05
CA GLY A 103 -10.07 -3.14 -2.60
C GLY A 103 -10.56 -2.34 -1.40
N ILE A 104 -9.71 -2.12 -0.38
CA ILE A 104 -10.05 -1.28 0.79
C ILE A 104 -10.16 0.20 0.39
N LEU A 105 -9.26 0.71 -0.46
CA LEU A 105 -9.36 2.06 -1.01
C LEU A 105 -10.69 2.25 -1.76
N ALA A 106 -11.13 1.25 -2.54
CA ALA A 106 -12.37 1.34 -3.30
C ALA A 106 -13.62 1.50 -2.42
N LEU A 107 -13.59 1.06 -1.16
CA LEU A 107 -14.68 1.29 -0.21
C LEU A 107 -14.91 2.79 0.02
N SER A 108 -13.84 3.60 0.04
CA SER A 108 -13.95 5.07 0.15
C SER A 108 -14.67 5.73 -1.04
N LEU A 109 -14.60 5.09 -2.21
CA LEU A 109 -15.19 5.56 -3.47
C LEU A 109 -16.65 5.13 -3.65
N THR A 110 -17.08 4.10 -2.93
CA THR A 110 -18.35 3.38 -3.21
C THR A 110 -19.31 3.37 -2.04
N LEU A 111 -18.81 3.33 -0.80
CA LEU A 111 -19.66 3.32 0.39
C LEU A 111 -20.13 4.71 0.79
N LYS A 112 -21.29 4.76 1.45
CA LYS A 112 -21.84 6.00 2.03
C LYS A 112 -20.96 6.51 3.16
N ARG A 113 -21.03 7.81 3.42
CA ARG A 113 -20.29 8.44 4.53
C ARG A 113 -20.58 7.75 5.86
N ALA A 114 -21.86 7.58 6.22
CA ALA A 114 -22.23 7.00 7.51
C ALA A 114 -21.69 5.58 7.71
N GLU A 115 -21.66 4.77 6.65
CA GLU A 115 -21.12 3.41 6.69
C GLU A 115 -19.61 3.40 6.94
N LEU A 116 -18.87 4.28 6.29
CA LEU A 116 -17.43 4.42 6.52
C LEU A 116 -17.15 4.89 7.95
N GLU A 117 -17.94 5.84 8.46
CA GLU A 117 -17.74 6.39 9.80
C GLU A 117 -17.98 5.35 10.92
N GLN A 118 -18.81 4.34 10.67
CA GLN A 118 -19.05 3.22 11.60
C GLN A 118 -17.78 2.39 11.86
N PHE A 119 -16.80 2.37 10.96
CA PHE A 119 -15.53 1.65 11.18
C PHE A 119 -14.58 2.35 12.15
N SER A 120 -14.76 3.66 12.38
CA SER A 120 -13.83 4.48 13.17
C SER A 120 -13.68 3.96 14.60
N PHE A 121 -14.80 3.64 15.26
CA PHE A 121 -14.78 3.20 16.65
C PHE A 121 -14.18 1.78 16.82
N PRO A 122 -14.62 0.75 16.07
CA PRO A 122 -13.99 -0.57 16.15
C PRO A 122 -12.48 -0.56 15.83
N LEU A 123 -12.06 0.19 14.80
CA LEU A 123 -10.64 0.28 14.44
C LEU A 123 -9.84 1.05 15.49
N GLY A 124 -10.38 2.16 16.02
CA GLY A 124 -9.75 2.91 17.11
C GLY A 124 -9.60 2.06 18.37
N PHE A 125 -10.62 1.27 18.72
CA PHE A 125 -10.58 0.38 19.88
C PHE A 125 -9.58 -0.77 19.67
N LEU A 126 -9.52 -1.36 18.47
CA LEU A 126 -8.50 -2.35 18.13
C LEU A 126 -7.09 -1.78 18.29
N TRP A 127 -6.86 -0.55 17.80
CA TRP A 127 -5.55 0.10 17.92
C TRP A 127 -5.16 0.34 19.39
N ILE A 128 -6.07 0.86 20.22
CA ILE A 128 -5.83 1.05 21.66
C ILE A 128 -5.58 -0.30 22.34
N PHE A 129 -6.33 -1.33 21.97
CA PHE A 129 -6.18 -2.66 22.53
C PHE A 129 -4.81 -3.27 22.20
N TRP A 130 -4.38 -3.23 20.95
CA TRP A 130 -3.04 -3.67 20.56
C TRP A 130 -1.94 -2.84 21.22
N LEU A 131 -2.11 -1.51 21.32
CA LEU A 131 -1.17 -0.67 22.04
C LEU A 131 -1.04 -1.09 23.52
N ALA A 132 -2.15 -1.42 24.18
CA ALA A 132 -2.13 -1.91 25.56
C ALA A 132 -1.48 -3.31 25.67
N MET A 133 -1.70 -4.19 24.69
CA MET A 133 -1.03 -5.50 24.62
C MET A 133 0.47 -5.36 24.45
N ASP A 134 0.93 -4.45 23.59
CA ASP A 134 2.34 -4.19 23.36
C ASP A 134 3.00 -3.57 24.61
N LEU A 135 2.36 -2.57 25.23
CA LEU A 135 2.88 -1.91 26.44
C LEU A 135 2.93 -2.84 27.67
N SER A 136 2.06 -3.84 27.73
CA SER A 136 2.05 -4.83 28.82
C SER A 136 3.00 -6.01 28.59
N GLY A 137 3.62 -6.13 27.40
CA GLY A 137 4.42 -7.29 27.01
C GLY A 137 3.57 -8.54 26.68
N LEU A 138 2.24 -8.44 26.72
CA LEU A 138 1.35 -9.57 26.46
C LEU A 138 1.46 -10.07 25.01
N SER A 139 1.66 -9.15 24.06
CA SER A 139 1.84 -9.48 22.64
C SER A 139 3.06 -10.39 22.42
N GLU A 140 4.19 -10.01 23.00
CA GLU A 140 5.47 -10.74 22.92
C GLU A 140 5.37 -12.08 23.65
N TYR A 141 4.84 -12.10 24.87
CA TYR A 141 4.62 -13.34 25.63
C TYR A 141 3.78 -14.37 24.88
N LEU A 142 2.65 -13.95 24.28
CA LEU A 142 1.81 -14.85 23.50
C LEU A 142 2.50 -15.34 22.24
N HIS A 143 3.26 -14.47 21.57
CA HIS A 143 4.01 -14.85 20.38
C HIS A 143 5.11 -15.87 20.69
N GLU A 144 5.82 -15.72 21.81
CA GLU A 144 6.84 -16.68 22.27
C GLU A 144 6.25 -18.05 22.63
N LEU A 145 5.01 -18.09 23.14
CA LEU A 145 4.33 -19.36 23.45
C LEU A 145 4.16 -20.23 22.19
N TRP A 146 3.96 -19.61 21.04
CA TRP A 146 3.89 -20.33 19.76
C TRP A 146 4.39 -19.49 18.58
N ASN A 147 5.63 -19.77 18.15
CA ASN A 147 6.30 -19.09 17.05
C ASN A 147 6.80 -20.05 15.93
N SER A 148 6.11 -21.17 15.68
CA SER A 148 6.61 -22.17 14.71
C SER A 148 6.64 -21.68 13.25
N TYR A 149 5.93 -20.59 12.95
CA TYR A 149 5.76 -20.07 11.59
C TYR A 149 6.08 -18.58 11.45
N ASP A 150 6.46 -17.87 12.53
CA ASP A 150 6.78 -16.42 12.50
C ASP A 150 5.65 -15.59 11.86
N VAL A 151 4.42 -15.77 12.36
CA VAL A 151 3.19 -15.15 11.82
C VAL A 151 2.42 -14.34 12.86
N ASP A 152 1.61 -13.40 12.38
CA ASP A 152 0.83 -12.44 13.19
C ASP A 152 -0.46 -13.03 13.79
N TRP A 153 -0.42 -14.29 14.22
CA TRP A 153 -1.61 -14.98 14.72
C TRP A 153 -2.18 -14.32 15.99
N VAL A 154 -1.33 -13.75 16.85
CA VAL A 154 -1.76 -13.03 18.07
C VAL A 154 -2.62 -11.83 17.69
N ALA A 155 -2.20 -11.05 16.69
CA ALA A 155 -2.94 -9.91 16.19
C ALA A 155 -4.28 -10.35 15.56
N ALA A 156 -4.28 -11.43 14.77
CA ALA A 156 -5.50 -11.92 14.13
C ALA A 156 -6.51 -12.49 15.14
N VAL A 157 -6.07 -13.30 16.11
CA VAL A 157 -6.95 -13.87 17.16
C VAL A 157 -7.49 -12.79 18.08
N SER A 158 -6.64 -11.87 18.53
CA SER A 158 -7.09 -10.74 19.36
C SER A 158 -8.11 -9.86 18.65
N ALA A 159 -7.92 -9.59 17.35
CA ALA A 159 -8.89 -8.87 16.54
C ALA A 159 -10.24 -9.61 16.48
N VAL A 160 -10.25 -10.93 16.27
CA VAL A 160 -11.49 -11.73 16.30
C VAL A 160 -12.21 -11.60 17.65
N LEU A 161 -11.50 -11.79 18.76
CA LEU A 161 -12.09 -11.70 20.10
C LEU A 161 -12.68 -10.32 20.37
N LEU A 162 -11.93 -9.26 20.04
CA LEU A 162 -12.36 -7.88 20.22
C LEU A 162 -13.59 -7.55 19.38
N PHE A 163 -13.60 -7.94 18.10
CA PHE A 163 -14.76 -7.66 17.24
C PHE A 163 -15.98 -8.52 17.58
N LEU A 164 -15.81 -9.73 18.11
CA LEU A 164 -16.91 -10.51 18.68
C LEU A 164 -17.51 -9.83 19.93
N MET A 165 -16.66 -9.26 20.79
CA MET A 165 -17.09 -8.51 21.96
C MET A 165 -17.86 -7.25 21.55
N LEU A 166 -17.30 -6.44 20.63
CA LEU A 166 -17.96 -5.22 20.14
C LEU A 166 -19.26 -5.52 19.39
N TYR A 167 -19.29 -6.61 18.61
CA TYR A 167 -20.49 -7.08 17.93
C TYR A 167 -21.60 -7.43 18.91
N ARG A 168 -21.28 -8.04 20.06
CA ARG A 168 -22.26 -8.33 21.11
C ARG A 168 -22.66 -7.11 21.93
N ALA A 169 -21.76 -6.15 22.10
CA ALA A 169 -21.97 -5.00 22.98
C ALA A 169 -22.92 -3.95 22.39
N ARG A 170 -22.86 -3.67 21.08
CA ARG A 170 -23.71 -2.64 20.45
C ARG A 170 -24.19 -3.01 19.04
N PRO A 171 -25.51 -2.87 18.76
CA PRO A 171 -26.08 -3.08 17.43
C PRO A 171 -25.49 -2.20 16.34
N ASP A 172 -25.11 -0.97 16.67
CA ASP A 172 -24.53 0.01 15.73
C ASP A 172 -23.21 -0.48 15.10
N PHE A 173 -22.52 -1.43 15.76
CA PHE A 173 -21.26 -1.99 15.28
C PHE A 173 -21.42 -3.31 14.52
N HIS A 174 -22.64 -3.80 14.32
CA HIS A 174 -22.86 -5.10 13.66
C HIS A 174 -22.25 -5.15 12.26
N ARG A 175 -22.48 -4.14 11.42
CA ARG A 175 -21.96 -4.11 10.04
C ARG A 175 -20.43 -4.01 9.99
N PRO A 176 -19.76 -3.04 10.65
CA PRO A 176 -18.31 -2.96 10.60
C PRO A 176 -17.65 -4.17 11.28
N CYS A 177 -18.17 -4.66 12.41
CA CYS A 177 -17.60 -5.84 13.07
C CYS A 177 -17.78 -7.11 12.22
N ARG A 178 -18.90 -7.30 11.50
CA ARG A 178 -19.04 -8.43 10.56
C ARG A 178 -17.98 -8.41 9.48
N PHE A 179 -17.71 -7.25 8.89
CA PHE A 179 -16.66 -7.10 7.89
C PHE A 179 -15.28 -7.40 8.47
N LEU A 180 -14.94 -6.78 9.60
CA LEU A 180 -13.64 -6.95 10.23
C LEU A 180 -13.42 -8.39 10.74
N LEU A 181 -14.45 -9.03 11.30
CA LEU A 181 -14.43 -10.45 11.65
C LEU A 181 -14.19 -11.33 10.43
N LEU A 182 -14.86 -11.05 9.32
CA LEU A 182 -14.68 -11.80 8.08
C LEU A 182 -13.23 -11.71 7.59
N LEU A 183 -12.61 -10.52 7.65
CA LEU A 183 -11.20 -10.36 7.27
C LEU A 183 -10.25 -11.08 8.23
N SER A 184 -10.43 -10.95 9.55
CA SER A 184 -9.57 -11.60 10.55
C SER A 184 -9.71 -13.13 10.54
N LEU A 185 -10.93 -13.64 10.41
CA LEU A 185 -11.18 -15.09 10.25
C LEU A 185 -10.66 -15.60 8.91
N GLY A 186 -10.81 -14.81 7.84
CA GLY A 186 -10.21 -15.11 6.55
C GLY A 186 -8.69 -15.26 6.65
N TRP A 187 -8.04 -14.34 7.35
CA TRP A 187 -6.60 -14.41 7.59
C TRP A 187 -6.20 -15.68 8.35
N LEU A 188 -6.89 -15.99 9.46
CA LEU A 188 -6.62 -17.21 10.23
C LEU A 188 -6.83 -18.47 9.38
N ALA A 189 -7.94 -18.56 8.64
CA ALA A 189 -8.23 -19.69 7.78
C ALA A 189 -7.17 -19.87 6.69
N GLY A 190 -6.75 -18.78 6.03
CA GLY A 190 -5.70 -18.82 5.02
C GLY A 190 -4.38 -19.35 5.57
N PHE A 191 -3.95 -18.84 6.72
CA PHE A 191 -2.77 -19.33 7.42
C PHE A 191 -2.91 -20.82 7.77
N PHE A 192 -3.91 -21.20 8.57
CA PHE A 192 -4.06 -22.59 9.05
C PHE A 192 -4.18 -23.61 7.93
N ILE A 193 -4.95 -23.31 6.87
CA ILE A 193 -5.16 -24.23 5.75
C ILE A 193 -3.89 -24.36 4.91
N LEU A 194 -3.27 -23.25 4.50
CA LEU A 194 -2.15 -23.32 3.57
C LEU A 194 -0.85 -23.80 4.24
N THR A 195 -0.59 -23.37 5.48
CA THR A 195 0.71 -23.62 6.15
C THR A 195 0.69 -24.86 7.06
N PRO A 196 -0.02 -24.93 8.21
CA PRO A 196 -0.15 -26.17 8.99
C PRO A 196 -0.75 -27.38 8.26
N VAL A 197 -1.87 -27.21 7.53
CA VAL A 197 -2.60 -28.35 6.95
C VAL A 197 -1.98 -28.83 5.64
N LEU A 198 -1.68 -27.93 4.72
CA LEU A 198 -1.11 -28.28 3.40
C LEU A 198 0.42 -28.26 3.36
N GLY A 199 1.09 -27.81 4.42
CA GLY A 199 2.56 -27.78 4.48
C GLY A 199 3.22 -26.76 3.54
N LEU A 200 2.47 -25.79 3.00
CA LEU A 200 2.99 -24.84 2.02
C LEU A 200 3.78 -23.73 2.73
N ARG A 201 5.10 -23.89 2.80
CA ARG A 201 6.03 -22.85 3.25
C ARG A 201 6.60 -22.10 2.05
N MET A 202 6.43 -20.78 1.99
CA MET A 202 7.01 -19.93 0.93
C MET A 202 8.36 -19.37 1.37
N THR A 203 8.49 -18.92 2.62
CA THR A 203 9.68 -18.17 3.05
C THR A 203 10.51 -18.80 4.19
N PRO A 204 10.56 -20.13 4.39
CA PRO A 204 11.27 -20.71 5.54
C PRO A 204 12.76 -20.28 5.56
N PRO A 205 13.34 -19.96 6.74
CA PRO A 205 12.75 -19.99 8.08
C PRO A 205 11.97 -18.72 8.48
N ARG A 206 11.72 -17.77 7.56
CA ARG A 206 10.94 -16.55 7.83
C ARG A 206 9.43 -16.80 7.88
N GLY A 207 8.72 -15.78 8.36
CA GLY A 207 7.27 -15.70 8.48
C GLY A 207 6.44 -15.95 7.24
N ASP A 208 5.47 -16.86 7.34
CA ASP A 208 4.52 -17.18 6.26
C ASP A 208 3.20 -16.38 6.33
N ASN A 209 3.27 -15.11 6.74
CA ASN A 209 2.14 -14.18 6.76
C ASN A 209 1.41 -14.05 5.40
N TRP A 210 2.08 -14.40 4.29
CA TRP A 210 1.47 -14.44 2.95
C TRP A 210 0.23 -15.34 2.91
N ALA A 211 0.25 -16.47 3.63
CA ALA A 211 -0.85 -17.41 3.66
C ALA A 211 -2.09 -16.79 4.33
N GLY A 212 -1.87 -16.03 5.41
CA GLY A 212 -2.92 -15.24 6.03
C GLY A 212 -3.45 -14.15 5.09
N CYS A 213 -2.57 -13.43 4.40
CA CYS A 213 -2.99 -12.43 3.42
C CYS A 213 -3.80 -13.02 2.26
N VAL A 214 -3.51 -14.24 1.80
CA VAL A 214 -4.34 -14.94 0.80
C VAL A 214 -5.77 -15.12 1.32
N GLY A 215 -5.92 -15.65 2.54
CA GLY A 215 -7.23 -15.86 3.15
C GLY A 215 -7.99 -14.55 3.39
N LEU A 216 -7.30 -13.49 3.84
CA LEU A 216 -7.85 -12.15 3.98
C LEU A 216 -8.34 -11.60 2.64
N TYR A 217 -7.54 -11.74 1.57
CA TYR A 217 -7.92 -11.27 0.24
C TYR A 217 -9.14 -12.03 -0.32
N VAL A 218 -9.18 -13.35 -0.15
CA VAL A 218 -10.36 -14.15 -0.53
C VAL A 218 -11.61 -13.69 0.24
N ALA A 219 -11.48 -13.42 1.53
CA ALA A 219 -12.56 -12.90 2.37
C ALA A 219 -13.03 -11.51 1.91
N LEU A 220 -12.11 -10.62 1.54
CA LEU A 220 -12.42 -9.31 0.96
C LEU A 220 -13.17 -9.45 -0.38
N VAL A 221 -12.68 -10.28 -1.29
CA VAL A 221 -13.34 -10.53 -2.58
C VAL A 221 -14.74 -11.13 -2.38
N PHE A 222 -14.88 -12.05 -1.44
CA PHE A 222 -16.17 -12.63 -1.07
C PHE A 222 -17.14 -11.57 -0.55
N TYR A 223 -16.68 -10.69 0.36
CA TYR A 223 -17.48 -9.57 0.86
C TYR A 223 -17.93 -8.65 -0.28
N LEU A 224 -17.00 -8.21 -1.13
CA LEU A 224 -17.31 -7.30 -2.23
C LEU A 224 -18.29 -7.93 -3.25
N LYS A 225 -18.18 -9.23 -3.51
CA LYS A 225 -19.17 -9.97 -4.34
C LYS A 225 -20.53 -10.03 -3.68
N ARG A 226 -20.59 -10.28 -2.37
CA ARG A 226 -21.84 -10.34 -1.59
C ARG A 226 -22.56 -9.00 -1.58
N GLU A 227 -21.82 -7.90 -1.40
CA GLU A 227 -22.34 -6.53 -1.47
C GLU A 227 -22.56 -6.06 -2.93
N GLN A 228 -22.35 -6.94 -3.92
CA GLN A 228 -22.44 -6.66 -5.35
C GLN A 228 -21.61 -5.46 -5.80
N ASN A 229 -20.52 -5.12 -5.10
CA ASN A 229 -19.70 -3.95 -5.38
C ASN A 229 -18.69 -4.25 -6.51
N ASN A 230 -19.20 -4.29 -7.74
CA ASN A 230 -18.42 -4.61 -8.93
C ASN A 230 -17.35 -3.55 -9.25
N ALA A 231 -17.61 -2.28 -8.92
CA ALA A 231 -16.61 -1.22 -9.05
C ALA A 231 -15.39 -1.46 -8.13
N ALA A 232 -15.62 -1.84 -6.87
CA ALA A 232 -14.55 -2.19 -5.94
C ALA A 232 -13.83 -3.47 -6.34
N LEU A 233 -14.55 -4.49 -6.81
CA LEU A 233 -13.94 -5.72 -7.35
C LEU A 233 -13.02 -5.41 -8.54
N ARG A 234 -13.44 -4.50 -9.42
CA ARG A 234 -12.62 -4.06 -10.55
C ARG A 234 -11.33 -3.40 -10.06
N LEU A 235 -11.44 -2.41 -9.17
CA LEU A 235 -10.24 -1.72 -8.66
C LEU A 235 -9.30 -2.66 -7.90
N SER A 236 -9.86 -3.57 -7.08
CA SER A 236 -9.13 -4.66 -6.44
C SER A 236 -8.40 -5.56 -7.44
N ALA A 237 -9.03 -5.91 -8.56
CA ALA A 237 -8.41 -6.74 -9.60
C ALA A 237 -7.26 -6.02 -10.33
N TYR A 238 -7.40 -4.71 -10.60
CA TYR A 238 -6.30 -3.90 -11.13
C TYR A 238 -5.13 -3.83 -10.14
N GLY A 239 -5.41 -3.58 -8.86
CA GLY A 239 -4.40 -3.61 -7.81
C GLY A 239 -3.70 -4.97 -7.75
N PHE A 240 -4.45 -6.07 -7.81
CA PHE A 240 -3.90 -7.42 -7.80
C PHE A 240 -2.98 -7.68 -9.00
N LEU A 241 -3.44 -7.41 -10.21
CA LEU A 241 -2.66 -7.68 -11.41
C LEU A 241 -1.38 -6.83 -11.49
N PHE A 242 -1.50 -5.52 -11.31
CA PHE A 242 -0.36 -4.61 -11.47
C PHE A 242 0.56 -4.61 -10.25
N GLY A 243 0.06 -4.94 -9.07
CA GLY A 243 0.89 -5.25 -7.92
C GLY A 243 1.79 -6.46 -8.20
N GLY A 244 1.21 -7.56 -8.70
CA GLY A 244 1.99 -8.75 -9.02
C GLY A 244 2.98 -8.55 -10.17
N ILE A 245 2.54 -7.95 -11.28
CA ILE A 245 3.41 -7.64 -12.43
C ILE A 245 4.54 -6.70 -11.99
N GLY A 246 4.24 -5.68 -11.20
CA GLY A 246 5.23 -4.71 -10.75
C GLY A 246 6.33 -5.35 -9.91
N PHE A 247 6.00 -6.27 -9.02
CA PHE A 247 6.99 -6.89 -8.16
C PHE A 247 7.84 -7.90 -8.95
N LEU A 248 7.19 -8.73 -9.79
CA LEU A 248 7.88 -9.65 -10.69
C LEU A 248 8.89 -8.92 -11.59
N LEU A 249 8.44 -7.89 -12.30
CA LEU A 249 9.31 -7.15 -13.22
C LEU A 249 10.35 -6.30 -12.49
N GLY A 250 10.00 -5.75 -11.33
CA GLY A 250 10.95 -5.04 -10.48
C GLY A 250 12.10 -5.94 -10.07
N ASP A 251 11.80 -7.16 -9.59
CA ASP A 251 12.85 -8.10 -9.19
C ASP A 251 13.60 -8.68 -10.39
N PHE A 252 12.96 -8.79 -11.54
CA PHE A 252 13.67 -9.11 -12.77
C PHE A 252 14.75 -8.05 -13.07
N ILE A 253 14.41 -6.76 -12.98
CA ILE A 253 15.39 -5.67 -13.11
C ILE A 253 16.47 -5.75 -12.02
N ASN A 254 16.09 -6.14 -10.79
CA ASN A 254 17.03 -6.37 -9.70
C ASN A 254 18.06 -7.46 -10.04
N MET A 255 17.60 -8.60 -10.58
CA MET A 255 18.48 -9.70 -10.99
C MET A 255 19.39 -9.31 -12.14
N LEU A 256 18.86 -8.65 -13.18
CA LEU A 256 19.67 -8.16 -14.30
C LEU A 256 20.78 -7.21 -13.82
N GLY A 257 20.44 -6.33 -12.88
CA GLY A 257 21.39 -5.39 -12.28
C GLY A 257 22.43 -6.07 -11.41
N ARG A 258 22.03 -7.00 -10.55
CA ARG A 258 22.96 -7.77 -9.69
C ARG A 258 23.88 -8.67 -10.50
N GLY A 259 23.38 -9.27 -11.58
CA GLY A 259 24.17 -10.04 -12.54
C GLY A 259 24.99 -9.18 -13.50
N GLN A 260 24.87 -7.84 -13.44
CA GLN A 260 25.57 -6.91 -14.33
C GLN A 260 25.40 -7.30 -15.82
N TRP A 261 24.18 -7.68 -16.20
CA TRP A 261 23.94 -8.29 -17.50
C TRP A 261 23.78 -7.23 -18.61
N SER A 262 24.38 -7.49 -19.78
CA SER A 262 24.25 -6.70 -21.00
C SER A 262 24.58 -5.20 -20.80
N ILE A 263 23.63 -4.30 -21.09
CA ILE A 263 23.79 -2.84 -20.97
C ILE A 263 24.09 -2.43 -19.53
N LEU A 264 23.53 -3.13 -18.53
CA LEU A 264 23.71 -2.79 -17.12
C LEU A 264 25.15 -3.02 -16.66
N GLY A 265 25.81 -4.07 -17.14
CA GLY A 265 27.23 -4.31 -16.90
C GLY A 265 28.17 -3.56 -17.84
N SER A 266 27.71 -3.17 -19.02
CA SER A 266 28.56 -2.44 -19.98
C SER A 266 28.77 -0.96 -19.62
N TRP A 267 27.82 -0.34 -18.92
CA TRP A 267 27.83 1.11 -18.68
C TRP A 267 28.27 1.43 -17.25
N PRO A 268 29.42 2.10 -17.04
CA PRO A 268 29.96 2.40 -15.70
C PRO A 268 28.99 3.19 -14.80
N MET A 269 28.05 3.93 -15.40
CA MET A 269 27.00 4.66 -14.66
C MET A 269 25.99 3.73 -13.96
N LEU A 270 25.76 2.54 -14.52
CA LEU A 270 24.76 1.57 -14.06
C LEU A 270 25.35 0.49 -13.15
N GLN A 271 26.67 0.32 -13.15
CA GLN A 271 27.35 -0.60 -12.25
C GLN A 271 27.28 -0.13 -10.78
N GLY A 272 27.12 -1.08 -9.85
CA GLY A 272 27.20 -0.83 -8.40
C GLY A 272 26.04 -0.03 -7.81
N LEU A 273 24.90 0.06 -8.51
CA LEU A 273 23.68 0.66 -7.97
C LEU A 273 23.01 -0.26 -6.94
N ASP A 274 22.25 0.34 -6.02
CA ASP A 274 21.38 -0.40 -5.11
C ASP A 274 20.12 -0.86 -5.85
N TYR A 275 20.28 -1.90 -6.66
CA TYR A 275 19.22 -2.47 -7.49
C TYR A 275 18.01 -2.97 -6.70
N TRP A 276 18.20 -3.28 -5.41
CA TRP A 276 17.09 -3.59 -4.51
C TRP A 276 16.18 -2.37 -4.34
N LYS A 277 16.75 -1.18 -4.08
CA LYS A 277 15.96 0.06 -3.95
C LYS A 277 15.28 0.44 -5.26
N TRP A 278 15.98 0.29 -6.38
CA TRP A 278 15.39 0.56 -7.70
C TRP A 278 14.23 -0.38 -8.00
N MET A 279 14.34 -1.66 -7.63
CA MET A 279 13.23 -2.61 -7.70
C MET A 279 12.03 -2.17 -6.86
N GLU A 280 12.25 -1.74 -5.61
CA GLU A 280 11.16 -1.29 -4.74
C GLU A 280 10.44 -0.06 -5.33
N GLN A 281 11.19 0.90 -5.86
CA GLN A 281 10.63 2.07 -6.55
C GLN A 281 9.88 1.69 -7.83
N PHE A 282 10.42 0.77 -8.63
CA PHE A 282 9.79 0.32 -9.87
C PHE A 282 8.52 -0.48 -9.60
N PHE A 283 8.54 -1.36 -8.61
CA PHE A 283 7.36 -2.07 -8.14
C PHE A 283 6.25 -1.09 -7.74
N GLY A 284 6.59 -0.09 -6.91
CA GLY A 284 5.66 0.98 -6.55
C GLY A 284 5.13 1.72 -7.78
N LEU A 285 5.99 2.05 -8.74
CA LEU A 285 5.62 2.74 -9.98
C LEU A 285 4.56 1.99 -10.78
N VAL A 286 4.78 0.70 -11.05
CA VAL A 286 3.87 -0.13 -11.86
C VAL A 286 2.55 -0.34 -11.12
N MET A 287 2.58 -0.62 -9.82
CA MET A 287 1.37 -0.77 -9.01
C MET A 287 0.56 0.53 -8.97
N GLY A 288 1.21 1.67 -8.74
CA GLY A 288 0.56 2.98 -8.74
C GLY A 288 -0.05 3.34 -10.10
N ALA A 289 0.64 3.04 -11.20
CA ALA A 289 0.11 3.20 -12.55
C ALA A 289 -1.13 2.33 -12.78
N GLY A 290 -1.09 1.07 -12.33
CA GLY A 290 -2.21 0.14 -12.40
C GLY A 290 -3.44 0.59 -11.61
N ILE A 291 -3.25 1.12 -10.41
CA ILE A 291 -4.33 1.72 -9.59
C ILE A 291 -4.90 2.95 -10.28
N GLY A 292 -4.03 3.84 -10.79
CA GLY A 292 -4.44 5.02 -11.55
C GLY A 292 -5.26 4.65 -12.80
N TRP A 293 -4.87 3.59 -13.51
CA TRP A 293 -5.62 3.05 -14.65
C TRP A 293 -6.94 2.41 -14.21
N GLY A 294 -6.93 1.64 -13.12
CA GLY A 294 -8.14 1.05 -12.54
C GLY A 294 -9.17 2.13 -12.22
N VAL A 295 -8.76 3.22 -11.59
CA VAL A 295 -9.65 4.35 -11.28
C VAL A 295 -10.05 5.12 -12.55
N GLN A 296 -9.13 5.32 -13.50
CA GLN A 296 -9.48 5.93 -14.78
C GLN A 296 -10.61 5.14 -15.46
N SER A 297 -10.57 3.81 -15.40
CA SER A 297 -11.63 2.96 -15.96
C SER A 297 -13.00 3.10 -15.27
N LEU A 298 -13.07 3.75 -14.10
CA LEU A 298 -14.30 4.09 -13.38
C LEU A 298 -14.83 5.49 -13.71
N ILE A 299 -14.10 6.30 -14.48
CA ILE A 299 -14.43 7.70 -14.76
C ILE A 299 -14.28 8.07 -16.25
N THR A 300 -14.08 7.09 -17.13
CA THR A 300 -13.94 7.32 -18.56
C THR A 300 -15.30 7.61 -19.21
N GLN A 301 -15.39 8.75 -19.89
CA GLN A 301 -16.46 9.07 -20.84
C GLN A 301 -16.01 8.69 -22.26
N PRO A 302 -16.91 8.22 -23.15
CA PRO A 302 -16.62 8.15 -24.57
C PRO A 302 -16.23 9.54 -25.10
N SER A 303 -15.15 9.60 -25.87
CA SER A 303 -14.73 10.83 -26.56
C SER A 303 -15.78 11.22 -27.60
N GLY A 304 -16.38 12.41 -27.45
CA GLY A 304 -17.46 12.96 -28.28
C GLY A 304 -17.15 13.23 -29.76
N GLN A 305 -16.12 12.61 -30.36
CA GLN A 305 -15.89 12.67 -31.81
C GLN A 305 -16.75 11.68 -32.61
N GLU A 306 -17.32 10.63 -31.98
CA GLU A 306 -18.25 9.71 -32.65
C GLU A 306 -19.72 10.18 -32.63
N GLN A 307 -20.06 11.23 -31.87
CA GLN A 307 -21.43 11.74 -31.76
C GLN A 307 -21.93 12.49 -33.00
N GLN A 308 -21.07 12.87 -33.94
CA GLN A 308 -21.48 13.59 -35.16
C GLN A 308 -21.71 12.70 -36.38
N LEU A 309 -21.31 11.43 -36.38
CA LEU A 309 -21.45 10.56 -37.57
C LEU A 309 -22.66 9.61 -37.52
N SER A 310 -23.34 9.49 -36.40
CA SER A 310 -24.40 8.49 -36.21
C SER A 310 -25.70 9.18 -35.83
N GLY A 311 -26.45 9.68 -36.81
CA GLY A 311 -27.82 10.17 -36.65
C GLY A 311 -28.82 9.04 -36.41
N MET A 312 -28.64 8.26 -35.35
CA MET A 312 -29.53 7.18 -34.94
C MET A 312 -29.86 7.28 -33.46
N ASP A 313 -31.11 6.98 -33.12
CA ASP A 313 -31.79 7.20 -31.84
C ASP A 313 -30.91 6.99 -30.59
N SER A 314 -30.83 8.03 -29.77
CA SER A 314 -29.88 8.21 -28.68
C SER A 314 -30.45 7.84 -27.32
N ASN A 315 -30.61 6.53 -27.02
CA ASN A 315 -31.09 6.11 -25.69
C ASN A 315 -30.16 5.22 -24.83
N GLU A 316 -28.96 4.85 -25.28
CA GLU A 316 -27.97 4.23 -24.37
C GLU A 316 -26.55 4.69 -24.71
N THR A 317 -26.17 5.87 -24.22
CA THR A 317 -24.77 6.32 -24.30
C THR A 317 -23.94 5.52 -23.30
N ASP A 318 -22.94 4.77 -23.78
CA ASP A 318 -22.05 3.86 -23.02
C ASP A 318 -21.06 4.60 -22.09
N SER A 319 -21.55 5.58 -21.33
CA SER A 319 -20.77 6.32 -20.35
C SER A 319 -20.48 5.46 -19.12
N ARG A 320 -19.20 5.28 -18.78
CA ARG A 320 -18.74 4.49 -17.63
C ARG A 320 -18.18 5.40 -16.55
N ILE A 321 -19.06 6.19 -15.97
CA ILE A 321 -18.73 7.07 -14.83
C ILE A 321 -19.37 6.48 -13.59
N LEU A 322 -18.59 6.22 -12.55
CA LEU A 322 -19.08 5.79 -11.24
C LEU A 322 -19.95 6.90 -10.63
N ALA A 323 -21.14 6.56 -10.13
CA ALA A 323 -21.99 7.48 -9.40
C ALA A 323 -21.24 8.12 -8.21
N ALA A 324 -21.62 9.34 -7.84
CA ALA A 324 -21.10 9.97 -6.63
C ALA A 324 -21.52 9.13 -5.40
N PRO A 325 -20.59 8.82 -4.48
CA PRO A 325 -20.95 8.14 -3.25
C PRO A 325 -21.82 9.05 -2.38
N GLU A 326 -22.82 8.48 -1.71
CA GLU A 326 -23.75 9.27 -0.90
C GLU A 326 -23.06 9.91 0.32
N GLU A 327 -23.26 11.21 0.49
CA GLU A 327 -22.89 12.02 1.66
C GLU A 327 -24.10 12.18 2.58
N ASP A 328 -24.59 11.06 3.12
CA ASP A 328 -25.84 10.95 3.89
C ASP A 328 -25.80 11.56 5.29
N THR A 329 -24.62 11.98 5.75
CA THR A 329 -24.40 12.54 7.10
C THR A 329 -23.39 13.67 7.07
N ASN A 330 -23.62 14.69 7.90
CA ASN A 330 -22.57 15.64 8.24
C ASN A 330 -21.45 14.91 8.99
N THR A 331 -20.19 15.20 8.65
CA THR A 331 -19.02 14.44 9.11
C THR A 331 -19.04 14.18 10.62
N ARG A 332 -19.13 12.93 11.09
CA ARG A 332 -19.10 12.56 12.52
C ARG A 332 -17.68 12.47 13.08
N GLY A 333 -16.72 13.16 12.46
CA GLY A 333 -15.35 13.25 12.94
C GLY A 333 -14.37 12.21 12.37
N MET A 334 -14.76 11.34 11.43
CA MET A 334 -13.79 10.42 10.79
C MET A 334 -12.72 11.17 9.99
N ASN A 335 -13.02 12.34 9.42
CA ASN A 335 -11.99 13.22 8.87
C ASN A 335 -11.00 13.66 9.94
N PHE A 336 -11.47 13.96 11.16
CA PHE A 336 -10.59 14.36 12.26
C PHE A 336 -9.70 13.21 12.72
N ILE A 337 -10.26 12.01 12.88
CA ILE A 337 -9.50 10.79 13.20
C ILE A 337 -8.50 10.48 12.09
N GLY A 338 -8.91 10.58 10.83
CA GLY A 338 -8.04 10.38 9.67
C GLY A 338 -6.89 11.38 9.63
N LEU A 339 -7.11 12.66 9.94
CA LEU A 339 -6.03 13.66 10.03
C LEU A 339 -5.06 13.35 11.17
N ILE A 340 -5.55 13.00 12.36
CA ILE A 340 -4.68 12.58 13.48
C ILE A 340 -3.88 11.34 13.07
N PHE A 341 -4.53 10.37 12.43
CA PHE A 341 -3.84 9.17 11.98
C PHE A 341 -2.73 9.51 10.97
N LEU A 342 -3.03 10.28 9.94
CA LEU A 342 -2.10 10.57 8.84
C LEU A 342 -0.98 11.53 9.23
N LEU A 343 -1.23 12.50 10.12
CA LEU A 343 -0.28 13.55 10.48
C LEU A 343 0.41 13.36 11.83
N VAL A 344 -0.09 12.46 12.68
CA VAL A 344 0.51 12.17 13.99
C VAL A 344 0.89 10.69 14.10
N ILE A 345 -0.08 9.77 14.01
CA ILE A 345 0.16 8.34 14.27
C ILE A 345 1.10 7.74 13.22
N LEU A 346 0.87 8.04 11.94
CA LEU A 346 1.63 7.50 10.82
C LEU A 346 3.09 7.98 10.82
N PRO A 347 3.39 9.29 10.98
CA PRO A 347 4.75 9.76 11.19
C PRO A 347 5.37 9.14 12.45
N TRP A 348 4.64 9.02 13.56
CA TRP A 348 5.20 8.42 14.78
C TRP A 348 5.63 6.97 14.55
N LYS A 349 4.76 6.14 13.98
CA LYS A 349 5.03 4.71 13.71
C LYS A 349 6.18 4.49 12.72
N ASN A 350 6.55 5.49 11.93
CA ASN A 350 7.69 5.41 11.01
C ASN A 350 8.94 6.11 11.55
N LEU A 351 8.87 7.40 11.85
CA LEU A 351 10.03 8.26 12.10
C LEU A 351 10.71 8.00 13.45
N HIS A 352 10.04 7.40 14.44
CA HIS A 352 10.72 6.98 15.68
C HIS A 352 11.84 5.97 15.40
N LYS A 353 11.74 5.18 14.32
CA LYS A 353 12.78 4.23 13.88
C LYS A 353 14.09 4.93 13.54
N ASN A 354 14.05 6.20 13.14
CA ASN A 354 15.25 6.98 12.89
C ASN A 354 16.01 7.22 14.19
N VAL A 355 15.32 7.61 15.26
CA VAL A 355 15.94 7.83 16.57
C VAL A 355 16.60 6.54 17.09
N ILE A 356 15.89 5.41 16.99
CA ILE A 356 16.44 4.10 17.38
C ILE A 356 17.72 3.80 16.58
N GLN A 357 17.70 4.03 15.27
CA GLN A 357 18.88 3.81 14.43
C GLN A 357 20.01 4.78 14.77
N TRP A 358 19.72 6.06 14.98
CA TRP A 358 20.73 7.06 15.35
C TRP A 358 21.42 6.71 16.67
N GLN A 359 20.69 6.16 17.64
CA GLN A 359 21.27 5.63 18.87
C GLN A 359 22.16 4.42 18.60
N LYS A 360 21.66 3.44 17.83
CA LYS A 360 22.42 2.23 17.48
C LYS A 360 23.74 2.55 16.76
N GLU A 361 23.70 3.50 15.84
CA GLU A 361 24.85 3.92 15.03
C GLU A 361 25.70 5.02 15.72
N LYS A 362 25.34 5.41 16.95
CA LYS A 362 26.03 6.44 17.75
C LYS A 362 26.12 7.82 17.06
N TRP A 363 25.10 8.20 16.31
CA TRP A 363 24.99 9.52 15.66
C TRP A 363 24.49 10.60 16.62
N ILE A 364 23.90 10.21 17.74
CA ILE A 364 23.48 11.10 18.82
C ILE A 364 24.18 10.69 20.13
N PRO A 365 24.40 11.63 21.07
CA PRO A 365 24.98 11.31 22.36
C PRO A 365 24.17 10.25 23.11
N GLU A 366 24.85 9.34 23.80
CA GLU A 366 24.20 8.35 24.68
C GLU A 366 23.43 9.07 25.80
N GLU A 367 24.03 10.12 26.37
CA GLU A 367 23.44 10.98 27.39
C GLU A 367 23.62 12.47 27.09
N PHE A 368 22.62 13.27 27.45
CA PHE A 368 22.69 14.72 27.47
C PHE A 368 21.90 15.24 28.70
N TRP A 369 22.58 15.98 29.57
CA TRP A 369 22.05 16.44 30.87
C TRP A 369 21.49 15.29 31.74
N ASN A 370 22.26 14.23 31.93
CA ASN A 370 21.91 13.04 32.72
C ASN A 370 20.62 12.31 32.27
N LEU A 371 20.19 12.54 31.02
CA LEU A 371 19.06 11.86 30.40
C LEU A 371 19.51 11.19 29.09
N PRO A 372 18.94 10.03 28.71
CA PRO A 372 19.28 9.37 27.46
C PRO A 372 19.03 10.27 26.23
N GLY A 373 19.92 10.25 25.24
CA GLY A 373 19.77 11.09 24.04
C GLY A 373 18.42 10.92 23.33
N GLY A 374 17.88 9.69 23.30
CA GLY A 374 16.56 9.40 22.73
C GLY A 374 15.38 10.04 23.46
N PHE A 375 15.51 10.34 24.75
CA PHE A 375 14.46 11.01 25.53
C PHE A 375 14.19 12.43 25.00
N TRP A 376 15.22 13.15 24.57
CA TRP A 376 15.04 14.49 24.00
C TRP A 376 14.26 14.45 22.69
N PHE A 377 14.45 13.43 21.85
CA PHE A 377 13.66 13.25 20.64
C PHE A 377 12.21 12.82 20.94
N LEU A 378 11.96 12.11 22.05
CA LEU A 378 10.60 11.86 22.54
C LEU A 378 9.90 13.19 22.88
N VAL A 379 10.57 14.09 23.61
CA VAL A 379 10.03 15.42 23.94
C VAL A 379 9.74 16.23 22.67
N VAL A 380 10.71 16.28 21.74
CA VAL A 380 10.53 16.97 20.44
C VAL A 380 9.34 16.40 19.68
N GLY A 381 9.22 15.08 19.61
CA GLY A 381 8.11 14.41 18.94
C GLY A 381 6.74 14.71 19.58
N LEU A 382 6.67 14.76 20.92
CA LEU A 382 5.44 15.14 21.64
C LEU A 382 5.05 16.60 21.37
N LEU A 383 6.01 17.52 21.36
CA LEU A 383 5.76 18.93 21.05
C LEU A 383 5.25 19.11 19.61
N PHE A 384 5.85 18.43 18.62
CA PHE A 384 5.35 18.46 17.25
C PHE A 384 3.94 17.86 17.15
N SER A 385 3.67 16.75 17.85
CA SER A 385 2.35 16.13 17.86
C SER A 385 1.30 17.07 18.44
N LEU A 386 1.61 17.77 19.55
CA LEU A 386 0.73 18.77 20.16
C LEU A 386 0.48 19.95 19.21
N ALA A 387 1.52 20.45 18.53
CA ALA A 387 1.39 21.54 17.56
C ALA A 387 0.51 21.15 16.38
N ILE A 388 0.68 19.95 15.82
CA ILE A 388 -0.15 19.43 14.73
C ILE A 388 -1.59 19.24 15.20
N MET A 389 -1.83 18.69 16.40
CA MET A 389 -3.17 18.56 16.96
C MET A 389 -3.87 19.91 17.16
N ALA A 390 -3.14 20.92 17.66
CA ALA A 390 -3.64 22.28 17.77
C ALA A 390 -4.01 22.86 16.40
N ALA A 391 -3.15 22.69 15.39
CA ALA A 391 -3.42 23.13 14.01
C ALA A 391 -4.65 22.45 13.40
N ILE A 392 -4.82 21.13 13.60
CA ILE A 392 -6.03 20.40 13.15
C ILE A 392 -7.27 20.96 13.84
N TRP A 393 -7.19 21.23 15.15
CA TRP A 393 -8.30 21.78 15.93
C TRP A 393 -8.71 23.18 15.45
N GLU A 394 -7.73 24.05 15.17
CA GLU A 394 -7.98 25.40 14.63
C GLU A 394 -8.51 25.38 13.20
N ALA A 395 -7.98 24.49 12.35
CA ALA A 395 -8.46 24.30 10.97
C ALA A 395 -9.93 23.90 10.93
N ARG A 396 -10.41 23.09 11.88
CA ARG A 396 -11.84 22.75 12.01
C ARG A 396 -12.73 23.95 12.31
N ARG A 397 -12.17 24.97 12.97
CA ARG A 397 -12.87 26.22 13.29
C ARG A 397 -12.74 27.26 12.16
N GLN A 398 -12.12 26.90 11.03
CA GLN A 398 -11.87 27.79 9.89
C GLN A 398 -11.05 29.03 10.28
N LYS A 399 -10.14 28.89 11.25
CA LYS A 399 -9.33 30.01 11.77
C LYS A 399 -7.87 30.00 11.29
N LEU A 400 -7.43 28.90 10.70
CA LEU A 400 -6.03 28.71 10.36
C LEU A 400 -5.76 29.17 8.92
N ALA A 401 -5.11 30.32 8.76
CA ALA A 401 -4.82 30.93 7.46
C ALA A 401 -3.98 30.05 6.51
N LEU A 402 -3.21 29.10 7.06
CA LEU A 402 -2.39 28.18 6.26
C LEU A 402 -3.21 27.11 5.53
N VAL A 403 -4.45 26.83 5.98
CA VAL A 403 -5.28 25.77 5.41
C VAL A 403 -6.19 26.36 4.34
N PRO A 404 -6.13 25.86 3.09
CA PRO A 404 -6.98 26.37 2.02
C PRO A 404 -8.48 26.14 2.29
N ASP A 405 -9.33 27.05 1.82
CA ASP A 405 -10.78 26.92 1.96
C ASP A 405 -11.35 25.81 1.06
N SER A 406 -10.82 25.69 -0.17
CA SER A 406 -11.30 24.70 -1.14
C SER A 406 -10.92 23.26 -0.76
N ASN A 407 -11.81 22.30 -1.08
CA ASN A 407 -11.55 20.88 -0.84
C ASN A 407 -10.33 20.39 -1.63
N LEU A 408 -10.16 20.88 -2.86
CA LEU A 408 -8.96 20.60 -3.67
C LEU A 408 -7.70 21.09 -2.98
N GLY A 409 -7.68 22.34 -2.51
CA GLY A 409 -6.53 22.91 -1.81
C GLY A 409 -6.16 22.13 -0.55
N ARG A 410 -7.16 21.70 0.23
CA ARG A 410 -6.94 20.85 1.42
C ARG A 410 -6.36 19.48 1.04
N ALA A 411 -6.84 18.86 -0.04
CA ALA A 411 -6.32 17.59 -0.53
C ALA A 411 -4.88 17.72 -1.06
N GLN A 412 -4.56 18.80 -1.78
CA GLN A 412 -3.21 19.11 -2.27
C GLN A 412 -2.27 19.29 -1.09
N TRP A 413 -2.68 20.08 -0.09
CA TRP A 413 -1.88 20.33 1.10
C TRP A 413 -1.61 19.05 1.89
N LEU A 414 -2.63 18.21 2.10
CA LEU A 414 -2.47 16.94 2.78
C LEU A 414 -1.51 15.99 2.04
N PHE A 415 -1.59 15.93 0.70
CA PHE A 415 -0.65 15.15 -0.10
C PHE A 415 0.80 15.63 0.08
N LEU A 416 1.01 16.95 -0.02
CA LEU A 416 2.35 17.54 0.10
C LEU A 416 2.94 17.34 1.50
N LEU A 417 2.12 17.48 2.55
CA LEU A 417 2.56 17.21 3.93
C LEU A 417 3.01 15.76 4.08
N VAL A 418 2.18 14.79 3.70
CA VAL A 418 2.53 13.36 3.84
C VAL A 418 3.78 13.01 3.01
N LEU A 419 3.90 13.54 1.79
CA LEU A 419 5.05 13.32 0.91
C LEU A 419 6.33 13.86 1.54
N TRP A 420 6.37 15.15 1.88
CA TRP A 420 7.59 15.80 2.33
C TRP A 420 7.98 15.44 3.76
N MET A 421 7.02 15.14 4.65
CA MET A 421 7.36 14.55 5.96
C MET A 421 8.07 13.21 5.80
N SER A 422 7.60 12.36 4.89
CA SER A 422 8.19 11.05 4.64
C SER A 422 9.59 11.19 4.01
N LEU A 423 9.75 12.06 3.02
CA LEU A 423 11.05 12.29 2.37
C LEU A 423 12.07 12.95 3.30
N ALA A 424 11.66 13.93 4.11
CA ALA A 424 12.54 14.55 5.10
C ALA A 424 13.00 13.52 6.15
N GLY A 425 12.06 12.68 6.60
CA GLY A 425 12.36 11.55 7.48
C GLY A 425 13.38 10.60 6.86
N ASP A 426 13.15 10.13 5.63
CA ASP A 426 14.06 9.22 4.94
C ASP A 426 15.46 9.84 4.73
N PHE A 427 15.49 11.09 4.28
CA PHE A 427 16.73 11.83 4.09
C PHE A 427 17.55 11.94 5.38
N SER A 428 16.90 12.22 6.53
CA SER A 428 17.57 12.30 7.82
C SER A 428 18.22 10.98 8.26
N LYS A 429 17.70 9.85 7.79
CA LYS A 429 18.27 8.51 8.00
C LYS A 429 19.40 8.19 7.02
N ALA A 430 19.32 8.69 5.79
CA ALA A 430 20.33 8.44 4.76
C ALA A 430 21.53 9.40 4.82
N LEU A 431 21.38 10.57 5.44
CA LEU A 431 22.34 11.68 5.38
C LEU A 431 23.79 11.27 5.72
N PRO A 432 24.07 10.48 6.77
CA PRO A 432 25.46 10.10 7.10
C PRO A 432 26.13 9.17 6.08
N ARG A 433 25.34 8.51 5.22
CA ARG A 433 25.82 7.61 4.16
C ARG A 433 25.73 8.24 2.77
N LEU A 434 25.43 9.54 2.68
CA LEU A 434 25.18 10.22 1.40
C LEU A 434 26.42 10.28 0.49
N ALA A 435 27.62 10.09 1.04
CA ALA A 435 28.85 9.97 0.25
C ALA A 435 28.93 8.66 -0.55
N GLU A 436 28.18 7.62 -0.16
CA GLU A 436 28.08 6.37 -0.91
C GLU A 436 27.29 6.60 -2.19
N ARG A 437 27.90 6.31 -3.35
CA ARG A 437 27.29 6.56 -4.67
C ARG A 437 25.90 5.93 -4.82
N SER A 438 25.70 4.71 -4.33
CA SER A 438 24.43 4.00 -4.40
C SER A 438 23.33 4.71 -3.58
N VAL A 439 23.63 5.11 -2.35
CA VAL A 439 22.75 5.87 -1.47
C VAL A 439 22.45 7.24 -2.06
N PHE A 440 23.47 7.93 -2.56
CA PHE A 440 23.32 9.25 -3.20
C PHE A 440 22.31 9.20 -4.35
N LEU A 441 22.45 8.26 -5.28
CA LEU A 441 21.57 8.17 -6.45
C LEU A 441 20.13 7.81 -6.08
N VAL A 442 19.93 6.94 -5.09
CA VAL A 442 18.58 6.63 -4.57
C VAL A 442 17.95 7.87 -3.94
N GLN A 443 18.71 8.63 -3.14
CA GLN A 443 18.19 9.86 -2.53
C GLN A 443 17.87 10.92 -3.59
N ILE A 444 18.74 11.13 -4.58
CA ILE A 444 18.45 12.05 -5.69
C ILE A 444 17.19 11.63 -6.45
N SER A 445 16.98 10.32 -6.68
CA SER A 445 15.75 9.83 -7.31
C SER A 445 14.51 10.17 -6.48
N PHE A 446 14.56 10.01 -5.15
CA PHE A 446 13.46 10.36 -4.25
C PHE A 446 13.11 11.86 -4.32
N TRP A 447 14.12 12.73 -4.31
CA TRP A 447 13.93 14.17 -4.41
C TRP A 447 13.36 14.60 -5.77
N ILE A 448 13.86 14.01 -6.87
CA ILE A 448 13.32 14.28 -8.22
C ILE A 448 11.86 13.81 -8.29
N THR A 449 11.55 12.60 -7.86
CA THR A 449 10.17 12.09 -7.86
C THR A 449 9.26 12.93 -6.96
N GLY A 450 9.73 13.35 -5.78
CA GLY A 450 9.01 14.25 -4.88
C GLY A 450 8.72 15.62 -5.50
N ALA A 451 9.70 16.19 -6.20
CA ALA A 451 9.54 17.45 -6.94
C ALA A 451 8.55 17.31 -8.10
N LEU A 452 8.62 16.22 -8.88
CA LEU A 452 7.67 15.95 -9.96
C LEU A 452 6.25 15.76 -9.43
N CYS A 453 6.07 15.00 -8.35
CA CYS A 453 4.79 14.88 -7.65
C CYS A 453 4.27 16.24 -7.22
N THR A 454 5.11 17.07 -6.61
CA THR A 454 4.76 18.44 -6.19
C THR A 454 4.29 19.28 -7.37
N LEU A 455 5.04 19.29 -8.48
CA LEU A 455 4.69 20.03 -9.70
C LEU A 455 3.35 19.58 -10.29
N LEU A 456 3.08 18.28 -10.33
CA LEU A 456 1.80 17.75 -10.80
C LEU A 456 0.65 18.17 -9.89
N VAL A 457 0.86 18.15 -8.57
CA VAL A 457 -0.16 18.49 -7.57
C VAL A 457 -0.52 19.97 -7.60
N VAL A 458 0.47 20.87 -7.58
CA VAL A 458 0.21 22.33 -7.56
C VAL A 458 -0.37 22.86 -8.87
N ARG A 459 -0.22 22.13 -9.98
CA ARG A 459 -0.81 22.50 -11.28
C ARG A 459 -2.27 22.11 -11.43
N LEU A 460 -2.83 21.29 -10.53
CA LEU A 460 -4.25 20.97 -10.55
C LEU A 460 -5.06 22.20 -10.16
N LYS A 461 -5.99 22.59 -11.04
CA LYS A 461 -6.85 23.75 -10.83
C LYS A 461 -8.27 23.31 -10.54
N GLU A 462 -8.94 24.13 -9.74
CA GLU A 462 -10.34 23.91 -9.43
C GLU A 462 -11.22 24.03 -10.67
N SER A 463 -10.81 24.71 -11.75
CA SER A 463 -11.55 24.75 -13.02
C SER A 463 -11.66 23.40 -13.74
N ASP A 464 -10.89 22.39 -13.35
CA ASP A 464 -10.83 21.09 -14.03
C ASP A 464 -11.96 20.11 -13.59
N GLN A 465 -12.99 20.58 -12.86
CA GLN A 465 -13.98 19.69 -12.23
C GLN A 465 -14.88 18.98 -13.25
N ARG A 466 -15.23 17.73 -12.92
CA ARG A 466 -16.32 17.00 -13.55
C ARG A 466 -17.19 16.38 -12.46
N LEU A 467 -18.41 16.88 -12.30
CA LEU A 467 -19.45 16.18 -11.55
C LEU A 467 -20.19 15.25 -12.52
N PRO A 468 -20.47 13.98 -12.17
CA PRO A 468 -21.29 13.14 -13.01
C PRO A 468 -22.75 13.61 -12.96
N ASP A 469 -23.34 13.96 -14.12
CA ASP A 469 -24.78 14.29 -14.21
C ASP A 469 -25.66 13.04 -14.01
N GLN A 470 -25.21 11.89 -14.50
CA GLN A 470 -25.77 10.56 -14.24
C GLN A 470 -24.61 9.54 -14.21
N GLY A 471 -24.43 8.84 -13.10
CA GLY A 471 -23.38 7.84 -12.94
C GLY A 471 -23.95 6.44 -12.73
N LEU A 472 -23.17 5.43 -13.08
CA LEU A 472 -23.51 4.03 -12.87
C LEU A 472 -23.35 3.68 -11.41
N SER A 473 -24.30 2.90 -10.87
CA SER A 473 -24.18 2.30 -9.56
C SER A 473 -22.89 1.48 -9.46
N CYS A 474 -22.29 1.41 -8.27
CA CYS A 474 -21.16 0.52 -7.99
C CYS A 474 -21.49 -0.97 -8.25
N SER A 475 -22.78 -1.33 -8.29
CA SER A 475 -23.29 -2.67 -8.58
C SER A 475 -23.54 -2.99 -10.05
N ASP A 476 -23.36 -2.03 -10.96
CA ASP A 476 -23.56 -2.25 -12.39
C ASP A 476 -22.61 -3.36 -12.91
N ARG A 477 -23.14 -4.26 -13.76
CA ARG A 477 -22.39 -5.40 -14.31
C ARG A 477 -21.27 -4.94 -15.26
N ARG A 478 -21.37 -3.75 -15.85
CA ARG A 478 -20.34 -3.17 -16.76
C ARG A 478 -18.98 -2.98 -16.09
N TRP A 479 -18.94 -2.92 -14.76
CA TRP A 479 -17.68 -2.89 -14.02
C TRP A 479 -16.93 -4.22 -14.06
N SER A 480 -17.65 -5.33 -14.26
CA SER A 480 -17.05 -6.67 -14.31
C SER A 480 -16.03 -6.79 -15.45
N LEU A 481 -14.88 -7.36 -15.14
CA LEU A 481 -13.89 -7.71 -16.17
C LEU A 481 -14.45 -8.79 -17.08
N SER A 482 -14.28 -8.60 -18.40
CA SER A 482 -14.70 -9.59 -19.39
C SER A 482 -13.95 -10.92 -19.18
N PRO A 483 -14.56 -12.07 -19.53
CA PRO A 483 -13.87 -13.36 -19.47
C PRO A 483 -12.56 -13.38 -20.27
N MET A 484 -12.53 -12.73 -21.43
CA MET A 484 -11.33 -12.61 -22.27
C MET A 484 -10.23 -11.81 -21.58
N THR A 485 -10.57 -10.71 -20.91
CA THR A 485 -9.58 -9.93 -20.13
C THR A 485 -8.98 -10.79 -19.01
N LYS A 486 -9.80 -11.57 -18.30
CA LYS A 486 -9.32 -12.46 -17.24
C LYS A 486 -8.39 -13.54 -17.79
N LEU A 487 -8.78 -14.19 -18.89
CA LEU A 487 -7.96 -15.21 -19.55
C LEU A 487 -6.63 -14.62 -20.04
N PHE A 488 -6.67 -13.45 -20.69
CA PHE A 488 -5.48 -12.75 -21.13
C PHE A 488 -4.55 -12.42 -19.96
N SER A 489 -5.09 -11.94 -18.82
CA SER A 489 -4.29 -11.66 -17.63
C SER A 489 -3.61 -12.92 -17.06
N ILE A 490 -4.31 -14.07 -17.07
CA ILE A 490 -3.73 -15.35 -16.61
C ILE A 490 -2.59 -15.78 -17.54
N ILE A 491 -2.83 -15.77 -18.85
CA ILE A 491 -1.81 -16.15 -19.85
C ILE A 491 -0.60 -15.20 -19.76
N LEU A 492 -0.84 -13.89 -19.73
CA LEU A 492 0.23 -12.89 -19.58
C LEU A 492 1.05 -13.13 -18.33
N THR A 493 0.40 -13.40 -17.19
CA THR A 493 1.10 -13.67 -15.92
C THR A 493 1.97 -14.92 -16.02
N ALA A 494 1.42 -16.02 -16.54
CA ALA A 494 2.17 -17.27 -16.70
C ALA A 494 3.38 -17.07 -17.62
N THR A 495 3.19 -16.39 -18.76
CA THR A 495 4.26 -16.08 -19.70
C THR A 495 5.34 -15.17 -19.09
N LEU A 496 4.95 -14.16 -18.31
CA LEU A 496 5.90 -13.26 -17.66
C LEU A 496 6.74 -14.00 -16.61
N ILE A 497 6.12 -14.86 -15.79
CA ILE A 497 6.82 -15.67 -14.78
C ILE A 497 7.85 -16.58 -15.44
N THR A 498 7.45 -17.32 -16.48
CA THR A 498 8.35 -18.28 -17.14
C THR A 498 9.44 -17.58 -17.95
N SER A 499 9.11 -16.49 -18.66
CA SER A 499 10.09 -15.73 -19.44
C SER A 499 11.10 -15.02 -18.54
N ALA A 500 10.66 -14.41 -17.43
CA ALA A 500 11.57 -13.78 -16.47
C ALA A 500 12.49 -14.81 -15.82
N GLY A 501 11.95 -15.98 -15.43
CA GLY A 501 12.75 -17.07 -14.87
C GLY A 501 13.81 -17.56 -15.86
N TRP A 502 13.40 -17.86 -17.09
CA TRP A 502 14.32 -18.30 -18.14
C TRP A 502 15.39 -17.25 -18.47
N LEU A 503 15.01 -15.97 -18.64
CA LEU A 503 15.98 -14.92 -18.91
C LEU A 503 16.95 -14.70 -17.75
N THR A 504 16.49 -14.84 -16.50
CA THR A 504 17.33 -14.63 -15.31
C THR A 504 18.47 -15.62 -15.23
N ILE A 505 18.21 -16.91 -15.46
CA ILE A 505 19.27 -17.93 -15.44
C ILE A 505 20.26 -17.79 -16.61
N GLN A 506 19.90 -17.09 -17.69
CA GLN A 506 20.82 -16.76 -18.78
C GLN A 506 21.72 -15.57 -18.44
N THR A 507 21.53 -14.92 -17.28
CA THR A 507 22.28 -13.71 -16.93
C THR A 507 23.56 -13.97 -16.16
N HIS A 508 23.71 -15.15 -15.58
CA HIS A 508 24.84 -15.53 -14.74
C HIS A 508 25.03 -17.05 -14.77
N ASP A 509 26.29 -17.49 -14.77
CA ASP A 509 26.63 -18.92 -14.75
C ASP A 509 26.61 -19.51 -13.33
N GLU A 510 26.84 -18.67 -12.31
CA GLU A 510 26.84 -19.04 -10.89
C GLU A 510 25.77 -18.26 -10.11
N PRO A 511 25.16 -18.85 -9.06
CA PRO A 511 24.15 -18.17 -8.24
C PRO A 511 24.63 -16.81 -7.70
N LEU A 512 23.78 -15.79 -7.79
CA LEU A 512 24.11 -14.44 -7.34
C LEU A 512 24.21 -14.36 -5.80
N PRO A 513 25.00 -13.43 -5.23
CA PRO A 513 25.22 -13.35 -3.79
C PRO A 513 23.92 -13.20 -2.98
N GLY A 514 23.68 -14.07 -2.00
CA GLY A 514 22.41 -14.10 -1.24
C GLY A 514 21.33 -14.99 -1.86
N SER A 515 21.72 -15.85 -2.81
CA SER A 515 20.86 -16.90 -3.36
C SER A 515 20.44 -17.92 -2.31
N HIS A 516 19.26 -18.50 -2.51
CA HIS A 516 18.68 -19.54 -1.69
C HIS A 516 18.02 -20.59 -2.58
N LEU A 517 18.11 -21.86 -2.18
CA LEU A 517 17.36 -22.94 -2.83
C LEU A 517 16.00 -23.10 -2.15
N ARG A 518 14.95 -23.35 -2.93
CA ARG A 518 13.63 -23.74 -2.43
C ARG A 518 13.46 -25.25 -2.49
N PHE A 519 13.93 -25.86 -3.58
CA PHE A 519 13.88 -27.30 -3.81
C PHE A 519 15.31 -27.84 -3.79
N GLU A 520 15.61 -28.69 -2.81
CA GLU A 520 16.91 -29.37 -2.77
C GLU A 520 16.99 -30.40 -3.90
N ASN A 521 18.18 -30.55 -4.47
CA ASN A 521 18.41 -31.57 -5.49
C ASN A 521 18.51 -32.92 -4.77
N PRO A 522 17.63 -33.91 -5.04
CA PRO A 522 17.62 -35.19 -4.33
C PRO A 522 18.86 -36.08 -4.59
N ASN A 523 19.86 -35.59 -5.31
CA ASN A 523 21.05 -36.33 -5.74
C ASN A 523 22.35 -35.91 -5.02
N THR A 524 22.26 -35.19 -3.92
CA THR A 524 23.42 -34.84 -3.08
C THR A 524 23.24 -35.40 -1.66
N ASP A 525 23.27 -36.73 -1.56
CA ASP A 525 23.58 -37.48 -0.33
C ASP A 525 24.63 -38.56 -0.66
#